data_AF-A0A2D6BNS4-F1
#
_entry.id   AF-A0A2D6BNS4-F1
#
_cell.length_a   1.000
_cell.length_b   1.000
_cell.length_c   1.000
_cell.angle_alpha   90.00
_cell.angle_beta   90.00
_cell.angle_gamma   90.00
#
_symmetry.space_group_name_H-M   'P 1'
#
loop_
_entity.id
_entity.type
_entity.pdbx_description
1 polymer ?
#
loop_
_entity_poly.entity_id
_entity_poly.type
_entity_poly.pdbx_seq_one_letter_code
_entity_poly.pdbx_strand_id
1 'polypeptide(L)'
;MPAAETLRVATLNVWGLGGGLSRHTHARMRALGESLPERELDLLAIQESWTEEGRRILVAGARRAGLVHAWSREAAFGGSGLLLLSRRPLRDVQFREFRLSGVPERVDHADYFGGKGVVRATVDSAAGPVDVVDTHLIAHYETARLDSYHGHRVAQLIEIAALLAETRHPVIALGDFNLRESSDEHRILTGLTGLADVAAALDARQDTVMAGSPYRRGLPGARIDYVLARHGKGARLEPHSVRRAFDDELVFGGEPGSYSDHAGLICDLHVESSPEAQPWAGADPEAAGLAAAALLYGEERGRERRSQQLGLAVAGALGSAALVLSSRTTRRRFLRGACGLTAALLASCGAGSAVLASTFGSEEQAAYEEIRALLGELPMARSTRLG
;
A
#
# COMPACT_ATOMS: atom_id res chain seq x y z
N MET A 1 -25.83 -25.55 17.16
CA MET A 1 -25.06 -24.91 16.08
C MET A 1 -23.62 -24.84 16.55
N PRO A 2 -22.59 -25.05 15.71
CA PRO A 2 -21.22 -24.75 16.15
C PRO A 2 -21.20 -23.30 16.62
N ALA A 3 -20.62 -23.05 17.79
CA ALA A 3 -20.52 -21.71 18.35
C ALA A 3 -19.68 -20.83 17.41
N ALA A 4 -20.09 -19.58 17.23
CA ALA A 4 -19.31 -18.58 16.52
C ALA A 4 -17.92 -18.47 17.16
N GLU A 5 -16.87 -18.51 16.35
CA GLU A 5 -15.53 -18.21 16.81
C GLU A 5 -15.25 -16.72 16.60
N THR A 6 -14.78 -16.04 17.63
CA THR A 6 -14.28 -14.66 17.50
C THR A 6 -12.81 -14.69 17.09
N LEU A 7 -12.49 -14.06 15.95
CA LEU A 7 -11.12 -13.72 15.56
C LEU A 7 -10.85 -12.27 15.90
N ARG A 8 -9.90 -12.02 16.80
CA ARG A 8 -9.42 -10.68 17.12
C ARG A 8 -8.25 -10.30 16.21
N VAL A 9 -8.49 -9.38 15.29
CA VAL A 9 -7.52 -8.95 14.28
C VAL A 9 -7.10 -7.50 14.49
N ALA A 10 -5.90 -7.16 14.06
CA ALA A 10 -5.39 -5.79 14.15
C ALA A 10 -4.57 -5.38 12.93
N THR A 11 -4.53 -4.09 12.65
CA THR A 11 -3.63 -3.49 11.65
C THR A 11 -2.92 -2.27 12.21
N LEU A 12 -1.66 -2.07 11.80
CA LEU A 12 -0.88 -0.88 12.16
C LEU A 12 0.24 -0.60 11.14
N ASN A 13 0.22 0.57 10.51
CA ASN A 13 1.41 1.14 9.90
C ASN A 13 2.38 1.59 11.02
N VAL A 14 3.56 0.99 11.11
CA VAL A 14 4.51 1.24 12.21
C VAL A 14 5.51 2.37 11.94
N TRP A 15 5.50 2.96 10.74
CA TRP A 15 6.46 4.00 10.34
C TRP A 15 7.90 3.63 10.68
N GLY A 16 8.34 2.45 10.26
CA GLY A 16 9.57 1.80 10.69
C GLY A 16 10.77 2.09 9.79
N LEU A 17 10.92 3.33 9.28
CA LEU A 17 12.01 3.68 8.36
C LEU A 17 13.37 3.67 9.07
N GLY A 18 14.40 3.24 8.34
CA GLY A 18 15.79 3.21 8.79
C GLY A 18 16.49 4.56 8.67
N GLY A 19 17.77 4.61 9.06
CA GLY A 19 18.65 5.76 8.81
C GLY A 19 18.25 7.06 9.53
N GLY A 20 17.40 6.99 10.55
CA GLY A 20 16.90 8.16 11.27
C GLY A 20 15.76 8.92 10.59
N LEU A 21 15.22 8.39 9.48
CA LEU A 21 14.06 8.97 8.79
C LEU A 21 12.80 8.93 9.67
N SER A 22 12.63 7.83 10.42
CA SER A 22 11.62 7.74 11.47
C SER A 22 12.23 8.02 12.84
N ARG A 23 11.50 8.78 13.66
CA ARG A 23 11.94 9.11 15.02
C ARG A 23 11.73 7.92 15.96
N HIS A 24 12.68 7.74 16.89
CA HIS A 24 12.63 6.75 17.98
C HIS A 24 12.33 5.30 17.55
N THR A 25 12.66 4.89 16.33
CA THR A 25 12.22 3.61 15.73
C THR A 25 12.44 2.40 16.64
N HIS A 26 13.64 2.18 17.16
CA HIS A 26 13.91 1.01 18.02
C HIS A 26 13.14 1.03 19.35
N ALA A 27 13.02 2.21 19.96
CA ALA A 27 12.26 2.36 21.21
C ALA A 27 10.77 2.13 20.98
N ARG A 28 10.22 2.64 19.87
CA ARG A 28 8.82 2.41 19.45
C ARG A 28 8.55 0.94 19.15
N MET A 29 9.39 0.27 18.36
CA MET A 29 9.19 -1.16 18.06
C MET A 29 9.25 -2.03 19.32
N ARG A 30 10.13 -1.69 20.27
CA ARG A 30 10.23 -2.38 21.56
C ARG A 30 8.96 -2.18 22.39
N ALA A 31 8.55 -0.92 22.58
CA ALA A 31 7.34 -0.59 23.33
C ALA A 31 6.10 -1.25 22.70
N LEU A 32 5.99 -1.20 21.37
CA LEU A 32 4.90 -1.86 20.64
C LEU A 32 4.89 -3.36 20.94
N GLY A 33 6.03 -4.03 20.79
CA GLY A 33 6.18 -5.46 21.08
C GLY A 33 5.93 -5.83 22.55
N GLU A 34 6.17 -4.92 23.50
CA GLU A 34 5.85 -5.09 24.93
C GLU A 34 4.35 -4.92 25.21
N SER A 35 3.64 -4.11 24.44
CA SER A 35 2.19 -3.91 24.58
C SER A 35 1.32 -5.03 24.01
N LEU A 36 1.87 -5.88 23.13
CA LEU A 36 1.08 -6.90 22.40
C LEU A 36 0.37 -7.94 23.29
N PRO A 37 0.96 -8.46 24.38
CA PRO A 37 0.31 -9.49 25.21
C PRO A 37 -1.05 -9.07 25.78
N GLU A 38 -1.22 -7.80 26.13
CA GLU A 38 -2.45 -7.25 26.71
C GLU A 38 -3.60 -7.11 25.71
N ARG A 39 -3.31 -7.28 24.42
CA ARG A 39 -4.27 -7.09 23.32
C ARG A 39 -4.96 -8.39 22.88
N GLU A 40 -4.41 -9.54 23.27
CA GLU A 40 -4.95 -10.88 23.00
C GLU A 40 -5.23 -11.19 21.52
N LEU A 41 -4.46 -10.60 20.60
CA LEU A 41 -4.67 -10.70 19.15
C LEU A 41 -4.50 -12.13 18.60
N ASP A 42 -5.36 -12.54 17.67
CA ASP A 42 -5.15 -13.73 16.84
C ASP A 42 -4.27 -13.43 15.62
N LEU A 43 -4.39 -12.22 15.08
CA LEU A 43 -3.74 -11.75 13.86
C LEU A 43 -3.35 -10.28 13.98
N LEU A 44 -2.19 -9.92 13.45
CA LEU A 44 -1.72 -8.54 13.34
C LEU A 44 -1.03 -8.34 11.99
N ALA A 45 -1.59 -7.44 11.17
CA ALA A 45 -1.02 -6.96 9.91
C ALA A 45 -0.25 -5.67 10.16
N ILE A 46 0.99 -5.61 9.69
CA ILE A 46 1.89 -4.47 9.94
C ILE A 46 2.44 -3.95 8.63
N GLN A 47 2.31 -2.64 8.44
CA GLN A 47 2.87 -1.92 7.29
C GLN A 47 4.08 -1.09 7.73
N GLU A 48 4.95 -0.75 6.78
CA GLU A 48 6.18 0.00 7.01
C GLU A 48 7.19 -0.61 8.00
N SER A 49 7.21 -1.94 8.15
CA SER A 49 8.29 -2.65 8.83
C SER A 49 9.54 -2.79 7.94
N TRP A 50 10.15 -1.65 7.60
CA TRP A 50 11.23 -1.55 6.60
C TRP A 50 12.57 -2.10 7.07
N THR A 51 12.89 -2.00 8.36
CA THR A 51 14.18 -2.46 8.90
C THR A 51 14.11 -3.90 9.41
N GLU A 52 15.18 -4.66 9.15
CA GLU A 52 15.30 -6.03 9.67
C GLU A 52 15.34 -6.04 11.21
N GLU A 53 16.07 -5.10 11.81
CA GLU A 53 16.15 -4.98 13.27
C GLU A 53 14.78 -4.69 13.89
N GLY A 54 14.04 -3.71 13.35
CA GLY A 54 12.68 -3.41 13.79
C GLY A 54 11.76 -4.63 13.69
N ARG A 55 11.82 -5.35 12.57
CA ARG A 55 11.05 -6.58 12.35
C ARG A 55 11.38 -7.66 13.38
N ARG A 56 12.66 -7.90 13.67
CA ARG A 56 13.08 -8.89 14.68
C ARG A 56 12.56 -8.53 16.07
N ILE A 57 12.57 -7.25 16.45
CA ILE A 57 12.01 -6.78 17.72
C ILE A 57 10.50 -7.05 17.78
N LEU A 58 9.76 -6.70 16.72
CA LEU A 58 8.32 -6.92 16.63
C LEU A 58 7.97 -8.40 16.70
N VAL A 59 8.63 -9.25 15.92
CA VAL A 59 8.42 -10.71 15.94
C VAL A 59 8.72 -11.30 17.32
N ALA A 60 9.77 -10.83 18.01
CA ALA A 60 10.07 -11.28 19.37
C ALA A 60 8.98 -10.86 20.38
N GLY A 61 8.43 -9.65 20.26
CA GLY A 61 7.29 -9.20 21.06
C GLY A 61 6.02 -10.00 20.78
N ALA A 62 5.72 -10.20 19.50
CA ALA A 62 4.57 -10.96 19.02
C ALA A 62 4.57 -12.41 19.55
N ARG A 63 5.74 -13.07 19.53
CA ARG A 63 5.90 -14.42 20.12
C ARG A 63 5.56 -14.47 21.61
N ARG A 64 5.93 -13.45 22.39
CA ARG A 64 5.55 -13.35 23.81
C ARG A 64 4.05 -13.15 24.00
N ALA A 65 3.37 -12.54 23.02
CA ALA A 65 1.92 -12.38 22.98
C ALA A 65 1.17 -13.60 22.40
N GLY A 66 1.87 -14.69 22.08
CA GLY A 66 1.29 -15.90 21.47
C GLY A 66 1.10 -15.84 19.96
N LEU A 67 1.49 -14.74 19.29
CA LEU A 67 1.56 -14.65 17.83
C LEU A 67 2.87 -15.30 17.33
N VAL A 68 2.89 -16.63 17.32
CA VAL A 68 4.12 -17.41 17.10
C VAL A 68 4.50 -17.61 15.63
N HIS A 69 3.57 -17.37 14.71
CA HIS A 69 3.78 -17.44 13.27
C HIS A 69 3.97 -16.05 12.69
N ALA A 70 4.94 -15.91 11.79
CA ALA A 70 5.24 -14.64 11.15
C ALA A 70 5.55 -14.85 9.67
N TRP A 71 5.12 -13.92 8.84
CA TRP A 71 5.51 -13.82 7.44
C TRP A 71 5.97 -12.41 7.12
N SER A 72 7.07 -12.30 6.37
CA SER A 72 7.54 -11.06 5.74
C SER A 72 8.32 -11.42 4.49
N ARG A 73 8.32 -10.56 3.48
CA ARG A 73 9.16 -10.78 2.30
C ARG A 73 10.64 -10.61 2.63
N GLU A 74 11.43 -11.64 2.34
CA GLU A 74 12.88 -11.54 2.34
C GLU A 74 13.34 -10.76 1.10
N ALA A 75 14.16 -9.72 1.30
CA ALA A 75 14.82 -8.98 0.24
C ALA A 75 16.12 -8.35 0.77
N ALA A 76 17.09 -8.11 -0.12
CA ALA A 76 18.37 -7.49 0.24
C ALA A 76 18.20 -6.07 0.80
N PHE A 77 17.20 -5.34 0.28
CA PHE A 77 16.77 -4.03 0.75
C PHE A 77 15.23 -3.95 0.61
N GLY A 78 14.54 -3.26 1.52
CA GLY A 78 13.16 -2.83 1.31
C GLY A 78 12.04 -3.87 1.42
N GLY A 79 12.23 -5.16 1.12
CA GLY A 79 11.21 -6.21 1.28
C GLY A 79 9.88 -5.85 0.59
N SER A 80 8.88 -5.54 1.40
CA SER A 80 7.63 -4.88 0.98
C SER A 80 7.11 -3.90 2.04
N GLY A 81 7.85 -3.73 3.13
CA GLY A 81 7.35 -3.12 4.37
C GLY A 81 6.27 -3.92 5.11
N LEU A 82 5.78 -5.05 4.58
CA LEU A 82 4.70 -5.83 5.20
C LEU A 82 5.22 -6.88 6.17
N LEU A 83 4.46 -7.09 7.25
CA LEU A 83 4.69 -8.13 8.26
C LEU A 83 3.33 -8.66 8.76
N LEU A 84 3.06 -9.93 8.47
CA LEU A 84 1.92 -10.64 9.04
C LEU A 84 2.36 -11.43 10.26
N LEU A 85 1.65 -11.27 11.37
CA LEU A 85 1.85 -12.01 12.62
C LEU A 85 0.56 -12.75 12.97
N SER A 86 0.67 -14.02 13.36
CA SER A 86 -0.49 -14.85 13.68
C SER A 86 -0.23 -15.80 14.83
N ARG A 87 -1.28 -16.04 15.61
CA ARG A 87 -1.36 -17.12 16.60
C ARG A 87 -1.47 -18.49 15.94
N ARG A 88 -1.98 -18.54 14.71
CA ARG A 88 -2.26 -19.76 13.93
C ARG A 88 -1.27 -19.88 12.77
N PRO A 89 -1.02 -21.10 12.25
CA PRO A 89 -0.16 -21.26 11.09
C PRO A 89 -0.68 -20.47 9.88
N LEU A 90 0.20 -19.67 9.28
CA LEU A 90 -0.04 -19.00 7.99
C LEU A 90 0.21 -20.02 6.88
N ARG A 91 -0.84 -20.40 6.13
CA ARG A 91 -0.78 -21.35 5.00
C ARG A 91 -1.03 -20.66 3.68
N ASP A 92 -0.71 -21.35 2.58
CA ASP A 92 -0.96 -20.92 1.20
C ASP A 92 -0.57 -19.46 0.93
N VAL A 93 0.56 -19.04 1.49
CA VAL A 93 0.98 -17.64 1.46
C VAL A 93 1.35 -17.23 0.04
N GLN A 94 0.68 -16.21 -0.48
CA GLN A 94 0.90 -15.64 -1.80
C GLN A 94 1.17 -14.15 -1.66
N PHE A 95 2.32 -13.70 -2.16
CA PHE A 95 2.67 -12.29 -2.23
C PHE A 95 2.73 -11.85 -3.69
N ARG A 96 2.16 -10.68 -3.98
CA ARG A 96 2.26 -10.00 -5.27
C ARG A 96 2.81 -8.61 -5.04
N GLU A 97 3.98 -8.34 -5.60
CA GLU A 97 4.50 -6.98 -5.73
C GLU A 97 3.66 -6.24 -6.78
N PHE A 98 3.29 -4.99 -6.48
CA PHE A 98 2.52 -4.16 -7.37
C PHE A 98 3.38 -3.66 -8.54
N ARG A 99 2.81 -3.72 -9.74
CA ARG A 99 3.50 -3.28 -10.96
C ARG A 99 3.72 -1.78 -11.03
N LEU A 100 2.82 -1.01 -10.41
CA LEU A 100 2.82 0.45 -10.42
C LEU A 100 2.88 0.97 -8.98
N SER A 101 4.09 1.30 -8.52
CA SER A 101 4.36 1.78 -7.14
C SER A 101 5.03 3.15 -7.09
N GLY A 102 4.95 3.93 -8.17
CA GLY A 102 5.43 5.31 -8.25
C GLY A 102 6.25 5.53 -9.50
N VAL A 103 7.08 6.58 -9.50
CA VAL A 103 8.02 6.87 -10.59
C VAL A 103 9.43 7.11 -10.05
N PRO A 104 10.48 6.61 -10.71
CA PRO A 104 11.85 6.62 -10.19
C PRO A 104 12.45 8.02 -10.04
N GLU A 105 12.00 8.99 -10.83
CA GLU A 105 12.50 10.37 -10.76
C GLU A 105 12.00 11.16 -9.55
N ARG A 106 10.93 10.70 -8.87
CA ARG A 106 10.40 11.31 -7.65
C ARG A 106 11.01 10.63 -6.43
N VAL A 107 12.30 10.87 -6.22
CA VAL A 107 13.07 10.28 -5.10
C VAL A 107 12.58 10.71 -3.72
N ASP A 108 11.87 11.84 -3.65
CA ASP A 108 11.15 12.33 -2.49
C ASP A 108 9.87 11.54 -2.19
N HIS A 109 9.41 10.72 -3.14
CA HIS A 109 8.30 9.78 -3.02
C HIS A 109 8.83 8.34 -2.97
N ALA A 110 9.25 7.88 -1.80
CA ALA A 110 10.04 6.67 -1.62
C ALA A 110 9.32 5.34 -1.99
N ASP A 111 8.00 5.36 -2.23
CA ASP A 111 7.18 4.18 -2.57
C ASP A 111 7.73 3.37 -3.73
N TYR A 112 8.31 4.03 -4.75
CA TYR A 112 8.85 3.34 -5.94
C TYR A 112 9.94 2.32 -5.57
N PHE A 113 10.72 2.59 -4.54
CA PHE A 113 11.83 1.74 -4.11
C PHE A 113 11.44 0.74 -3.01
N GLY A 114 10.19 0.78 -2.54
CA GLY A 114 9.72 -0.01 -1.40
C GLY A 114 9.27 -1.43 -1.75
N GLY A 115 9.08 -1.77 -3.03
CA GLY A 115 8.54 -3.07 -3.43
C GLY A 115 7.16 -3.34 -2.82
N LYS A 116 6.29 -2.32 -2.81
CA LYS A 116 4.93 -2.38 -2.29
C LYS A 116 4.14 -3.49 -2.96
N GLY A 117 3.21 -4.08 -2.22
CA GLY A 117 2.46 -5.21 -2.71
C GLY A 117 1.34 -5.60 -1.77
N VAL A 118 0.76 -6.76 -2.06
CA VAL A 118 -0.28 -7.41 -1.26
C VAL A 118 0.15 -8.83 -0.93
N VAL A 119 -0.04 -9.24 0.33
CA VAL A 119 0.07 -10.64 0.74
C VAL A 119 -1.30 -11.19 1.11
N ARG A 120 -1.60 -12.42 0.66
CA ARG A 120 -2.72 -13.24 1.13
C ARG A 120 -2.14 -14.47 1.82
N ALA A 121 -2.65 -14.80 3.00
CA ALA A 121 -2.35 -16.03 3.71
C ALA A 121 -3.63 -16.65 4.26
N THR A 122 -3.69 -17.96 4.34
CA THR A 122 -4.84 -18.68 4.91
C THR A 122 -4.56 -19.05 6.35
N VAL A 123 -5.54 -18.85 7.24
CA VAL A 123 -5.54 -19.38 8.62
C VAL A 123 -6.76 -20.24 8.87
N ASP A 124 -6.64 -21.19 9.79
CA ASP A 124 -7.80 -21.99 10.21
C ASP A 124 -8.70 -21.21 11.14
N SER A 125 -10.01 -21.43 11.01
CA SER A 125 -11.03 -21.10 12.00
C SER A 125 -11.90 -22.32 12.30
N ALA A 126 -12.68 -22.27 13.37
CA ALA A 126 -13.68 -23.29 13.71
C ALA A 126 -14.72 -23.49 12.59
N ALA A 127 -14.94 -22.48 11.76
CA ALA A 127 -15.84 -22.52 10.62
C ALA A 127 -15.18 -22.95 9.30
N GLY A 128 -13.87 -23.24 9.31
CA GLY A 128 -13.06 -23.54 8.12
C GLY A 128 -11.98 -22.48 7.84
N PRO A 129 -11.30 -22.57 6.69
CA PRO A 129 -10.23 -21.63 6.34
C PRO A 129 -10.76 -20.20 6.14
N VAL A 130 -9.96 -19.21 6.57
CA VAL A 130 -10.18 -17.78 6.36
C VAL A 130 -8.92 -17.19 5.73
N ASP A 131 -9.09 -16.43 4.66
CA ASP A 131 -7.99 -15.73 4.02
C ASP A 131 -7.79 -14.37 4.70
N VAL A 132 -6.54 -14.07 5.03
CA VAL A 132 -6.10 -12.82 5.63
C VAL A 132 -5.22 -12.10 4.62
N VAL A 133 -5.48 -10.82 4.42
CA VAL A 133 -4.74 -9.95 3.51
C VAL A 133 -4.09 -8.81 4.27
N ASP A 134 -2.83 -8.53 3.94
CA ASP A 134 -2.10 -7.33 4.36
C ASP A 134 -1.57 -6.61 3.12
N THR A 135 -1.75 -5.29 3.08
CA THR A 135 -1.33 -4.44 1.96
C THR A 135 -0.96 -3.04 2.43
N HIS A 136 -0.15 -2.35 1.63
CA HIS A 136 0.15 -0.95 1.79
C HIS A 136 0.19 -0.28 0.41
N LEU A 137 -0.86 0.49 0.07
CA LEU A 137 -0.96 1.12 -1.24
C LEU A 137 -0.01 2.33 -1.36
N ILE A 138 0.24 2.78 -2.59
CA ILE A 138 1.03 3.98 -2.83
C ILE A 138 0.36 5.21 -2.19
N ALA A 139 1.12 6.04 -1.50
CA ALA A 139 0.58 7.16 -0.72
C ALA A 139 -0.03 8.30 -1.58
N HIS A 140 -0.93 9.08 -0.96
CA HIS A 140 -1.40 10.36 -1.52
C HIS A 140 -0.38 11.47 -1.21
N TYR A 141 0.47 11.80 -2.19
CA TYR A 141 1.49 12.84 -2.05
C TYR A 141 0.99 14.26 -2.34
N GLU A 142 -0.09 14.40 -3.14
CA GLU A 142 -0.55 15.70 -3.66
C GLU A 142 -1.98 16.05 -3.16
N THR A 143 -2.27 17.33 -2.96
CA THR A 143 -3.59 17.80 -2.50
C THR A 143 -4.61 17.75 -3.64
N ALA A 144 -5.38 16.66 -3.73
CA ALA A 144 -6.69 16.42 -4.40
C ALA A 144 -6.95 16.89 -5.86
N ARG A 145 -6.24 17.87 -6.42
CA ARG A 145 -6.48 18.43 -7.76
C ARG A 145 -5.55 17.87 -8.84
N LEU A 146 -4.45 17.23 -8.44
CA LEU A 146 -3.43 16.68 -9.33
C LEU A 146 -2.87 15.38 -8.77
N ASP A 147 -3.71 14.43 -8.36
CA ASP A 147 -3.18 13.16 -7.88
C ASP A 147 -2.57 12.34 -9.02
N SER A 148 -1.26 12.50 -9.19
CA SER A 148 -0.47 11.86 -10.24
C SER A 148 -0.40 10.33 -10.09
N TYR A 149 -0.80 9.80 -8.94
CA TYR A 149 -0.79 8.36 -8.62
C TYR A 149 -2.19 7.74 -8.54
N HIS A 150 -3.26 8.46 -8.88
CA HIS A 150 -4.60 7.87 -8.91
C HIS A 150 -4.68 6.61 -9.77
N GLY A 151 -4.14 6.66 -11.00
CA GLY A 151 -4.08 5.48 -11.88
C GLY A 151 -3.19 4.35 -11.31
N HIS A 152 -2.14 4.68 -10.56
CA HIS A 152 -1.28 3.68 -9.91
C HIS A 152 -2.03 2.98 -8.78
N ARG A 153 -2.68 3.73 -7.87
CA ARG A 153 -3.47 3.14 -6.79
C ARG A 153 -4.58 2.26 -7.35
N VAL A 154 -5.31 2.71 -8.37
CA VAL A 154 -6.36 1.89 -8.99
C VAL A 154 -5.79 0.61 -9.61
N ALA A 155 -4.61 0.67 -10.24
CA ALA A 155 -3.94 -0.54 -10.70
C ALA A 155 -3.66 -1.52 -9.55
N GLN A 156 -3.14 -1.04 -8.41
CA GLN A 156 -2.91 -1.86 -7.22
C GLN A 156 -4.21 -2.48 -6.70
N LEU A 157 -5.32 -1.74 -6.71
CA LEU A 157 -6.65 -2.26 -6.32
C LEU A 157 -7.12 -3.40 -7.25
N ILE A 158 -6.86 -3.30 -8.55
CA ILE A 158 -7.19 -4.36 -9.52
C ILE A 158 -6.33 -5.60 -9.26
N GLU A 159 -5.04 -5.44 -8.93
CA GLU A 159 -4.18 -6.57 -8.55
C GLU A 159 -4.66 -7.28 -7.28
N ILE A 160 -5.13 -6.51 -6.28
CA ILE A 160 -5.79 -7.04 -5.08
C ILE A 160 -7.07 -7.80 -5.48
N ALA A 161 -7.91 -7.21 -6.34
CA ALA A 161 -9.16 -7.84 -6.77
C ALA A 161 -8.91 -9.16 -7.51
N ALA A 162 -7.92 -9.22 -8.39
CA ALA A 162 -7.54 -10.44 -9.08
C ALA A 162 -7.02 -11.51 -8.11
N LEU A 163 -6.20 -11.12 -7.13
CA LEU A 163 -5.76 -12.05 -6.09
C LEU A 163 -6.95 -12.57 -5.28
N LEU A 164 -7.93 -11.73 -4.97
CA LEU A 164 -9.11 -12.14 -4.19
C LEU A 164 -10.19 -12.86 -5.00
N ALA A 165 -10.14 -12.81 -6.34
CA ALA A 165 -11.04 -13.55 -7.22
C ALA A 165 -10.79 -15.07 -7.19
N GLU A 166 -9.57 -15.47 -6.84
CA GLU A 166 -9.15 -16.88 -6.79
C GLU A 166 -9.68 -17.64 -5.58
N THR A 167 -10.10 -16.93 -4.53
CA THR A 167 -10.54 -17.55 -3.27
C THR A 167 -12.06 -17.59 -3.12
N ARG A 168 -12.52 -18.65 -2.45
CA ARG A 168 -13.92 -18.84 -2.03
C ARG A 168 -14.06 -18.83 -0.51
N HIS A 169 -12.96 -18.66 0.22
CA HIS A 169 -12.96 -18.52 1.68
C HIS A 169 -13.49 -17.13 2.08
N PRO A 170 -13.95 -16.95 3.33
CA PRO A 170 -14.10 -15.63 3.90
C PRO A 170 -12.77 -14.88 3.86
N VAL A 171 -12.81 -13.56 3.72
CA VAL A 171 -11.62 -12.72 3.60
C VAL A 171 -11.65 -11.63 4.66
N ILE A 172 -10.53 -11.47 5.38
CA ILE A 172 -10.23 -10.32 6.22
C ILE A 172 -9.08 -9.57 5.55
N ALA A 173 -9.32 -8.36 5.04
CA ALA A 173 -8.28 -7.52 4.46
C ALA A 173 -7.94 -6.36 5.39
N LEU A 174 -6.66 -6.19 5.67
CA LEU A 174 -6.12 -5.24 6.61
C LEU A 174 -5.04 -4.39 5.94
N GLY A 175 -4.87 -3.16 6.40
CA GLY A 175 -3.69 -2.38 6.04
C GLY A 175 -3.92 -0.88 5.95
N ASP A 176 -2.85 -0.21 5.55
CA ASP A 176 -2.87 1.19 5.14
C ASP A 176 -3.20 1.25 3.65
N PHE A 177 -4.47 1.52 3.35
CA PHE A 177 -4.93 1.57 1.97
C PHE A 177 -4.66 2.92 1.32
N ASN A 178 -4.13 3.91 2.05
CA ASN A 178 -3.88 5.26 1.52
C ASN A 178 -5.05 5.76 0.65
N LEU A 179 -6.28 5.62 1.14
CA LEU A 179 -7.49 6.11 0.47
C LEU A 179 -8.51 6.58 1.49
N ARG A 180 -9.45 7.42 1.07
CA ARG A 180 -10.55 7.90 1.92
C ARG A 180 -11.84 7.18 1.57
N GLU A 181 -12.71 6.97 2.53
CA GLU A 181 -14.03 6.33 2.31
C GLU A 181 -14.85 7.03 1.22
N SER A 182 -14.71 8.35 1.11
CA SER A 182 -15.42 9.16 0.11
C SER A 182 -14.78 9.15 -1.29
N SER A 183 -13.66 8.46 -1.50
CA SER A 183 -12.93 8.50 -2.77
C SER A 183 -13.41 7.42 -3.75
N ASP A 184 -13.15 7.63 -5.03
CA ASP A 184 -13.46 6.62 -6.05
C ASP A 184 -12.62 5.35 -5.86
N GLU A 185 -11.40 5.46 -5.32
CA GLU A 185 -10.59 4.29 -4.96
C GLU A 185 -11.29 3.39 -3.94
N HIS A 186 -11.96 3.95 -2.93
CA HIS A 186 -12.74 3.15 -1.99
C HIS A 186 -13.88 2.42 -2.69
N ARG A 187 -14.64 3.12 -3.54
CA ARG A 187 -15.76 2.55 -4.31
C ARG A 187 -15.28 1.45 -5.26
N ILE A 188 -14.15 1.67 -5.92
CA ILE A 188 -13.49 0.69 -6.79
C ILE A 188 -13.08 -0.54 -5.97
N LEU A 189 -12.38 -0.36 -4.84
CA LEU A 189 -11.96 -1.47 -3.99
C LEU A 189 -13.14 -2.32 -3.54
N THR A 190 -14.16 -1.73 -2.94
CA THR A 190 -15.31 -2.48 -2.42
C THR A 190 -16.12 -3.11 -3.55
N GLY A 191 -16.30 -2.41 -4.68
CA GLY A 191 -17.05 -2.91 -5.83
C GLY A 191 -16.35 -4.03 -6.60
N LEU A 192 -15.02 -3.96 -6.75
CA LEU A 192 -14.24 -5.00 -7.45
C LEU A 192 -13.99 -6.24 -6.58
N THR A 193 -14.06 -6.14 -5.26
CA THR A 193 -13.70 -7.26 -4.36
C THR A 193 -14.88 -7.83 -3.58
N GLY A 194 -15.97 -7.06 -3.41
CA GLY A 194 -17.04 -7.37 -2.48
C GLY A 194 -16.62 -7.29 -1.00
N LEU A 195 -15.46 -6.69 -0.71
CA LEU A 195 -15.07 -6.36 0.66
C LEU A 195 -15.97 -5.23 1.19
N ALA A 196 -16.41 -5.35 2.43
CA ALA A 196 -17.15 -4.34 3.16
C ALA A 196 -16.26 -3.73 4.25
N ASP A 197 -16.33 -2.40 4.41
CA ASP A 197 -15.65 -1.70 5.49
C ASP A 197 -16.34 -1.96 6.84
N VAL A 198 -15.61 -2.61 7.74
CA VAL A 198 -16.10 -2.99 9.08
C VAL A 198 -16.48 -1.75 9.90
N ALA A 199 -15.66 -0.70 9.87
CA ALA A 199 -15.93 0.53 10.61
C ALA A 199 -17.16 1.27 10.04
N ALA A 200 -17.34 1.20 8.73
CA ALA A 200 -18.53 1.74 8.09
C ALA A 200 -19.80 0.96 8.45
N ALA A 201 -19.73 -0.37 8.42
CA ALA A 201 -20.84 -1.28 8.71
C ALA A 201 -21.32 -1.20 10.17
N LEU A 202 -20.40 -0.95 11.11
CA LEU A 202 -20.71 -0.81 12.54
C LEU A 202 -20.96 0.64 12.97
N ASP A 203 -20.94 1.60 12.05
CA ASP A 203 -20.99 3.04 12.33
C ASP A 203 -19.96 3.51 13.39
N ALA A 204 -18.75 2.96 13.30
CA ALA A 204 -17.65 3.15 14.25
C ALA A 204 -16.40 3.76 13.57
N ARG A 205 -16.61 4.68 12.63
CA ARG A 205 -15.55 5.36 11.87
C ARG A 205 -14.67 6.21 12.77
N GLN A 206 -13.36 6.01 12.70
CA GLN A 206 -12.38 6.74 13.50
C GLN A 206 -11.15 7.06 12.65
N ASP A 207 -10.59 8.26 12.81
CA ASP A 207 -9.32 8.62 12.19
C ASP A 207 -8.20 7.71 12.69
N THR A 208 -7.33 7.29 11.77
CA THR A 208 -6.16 6.43 12.03
C THR A 208 -4.87 7.24 11.89
N VAL A 209 -4.85 8.26 11.04
CA VAL A 209 -3.90 9.37 11.12
C VAL A 209 -4.45 10.42 12.08
N MET A 210 -3.77 10.60 13.21
CA MET A 210 -4.24 11.48 14.28
C MET A 210 -3.70 12.91 14.13
N ALA A 211 -4.58 13.92 14.09
CA ALA A 211 -4.17 15.33 14.07
C ALA A 211 -3.32 15.74 15.30
N GLY A 212 -3.54 15.06 16.43
CA GLY A 212 -2.78 15.23 17.68
C GLY A 212 -1.50 14.38 17.78
N SER A 213 -1.15 13.61 16.75
CA SER A 213 0.02 12.73 16.80
C SER A 213 1.30 13.54 17.12
N PRO A 214 2.15 13.07 18.04
CA PRO A 214 3.41 13.73 18.37
C PRO A 214 4.37 13.78 17.17
N TYR A 215 4.14 12.96 16.15
CA TYR A 215 4.92 12.89 14.92
C TYR A 215 4.30 13.67 13.75
N ARG A 216 3.03 14.10 13.84
CA ARG A 216 2.29 14.80 12.76
C ARG A 216 1.61 16.08 13.22
N ARG A 217 2.23 16.80 14.15
CA ARG A 217 1.67 18.05 14.72
C ARG A 217 1.30 19.05 13.63
N GLY A 218 0.04 19.48 13.65
CA GLY A 218 -0.48 20.52 12.73
C GLY A 218 -0.99 19.99 11.38
N LEU A 219 -1.02 18.67 11.18
CA LEU A 219 -1.65 18.05 10.01
C LEU A 219 -3.09 17.61 10.34
N PRO A 220 -4.02 17.63 9.36
CA PRO A 220 -5.37 17.15 9.57
C PRO A 220 -5.40 15.64 9.79
N GLY A 221 -6.40 15.19 10.53
CA GLY A 221 -6.68 13.77 10.70
C GLY A 221 -7.19 13.12 9.41
N ALA A 222 -7.01 11.82 9.31
CA ALA A 222 -7.56 11.03 8.22
C ALA A 222 -7.80 9.58 8.66
N ARG A 223 -8.83 8.96 8.09
CA ARG A 223 -9.02 7.51 8.14
C ARG A 223 -8.55 6.93 6.82
N ILE A 224 -7.41 6.25 6.86
CA ILE A 224 -6.77 5.62 5.68
C ILE A 224 -6.34 4.17 5.93
N ASP A 225 -6.37 3.72 7.20
CA ASP A 225 -6.16 2.33 7.57
C ASP A 225 -7.52 1.65 7.75
N TYR A 226 -7.65 0.42 7.26
CA TYR A 226 -8.92 -0.29 7.21
C TYR A 226 -8.81 -1.72 7.71
N VAL A 227 -9.92 -2.20 8.30
CA VAL A 227 -10.26 -3.63 8.35
C VAL A 227 -11.47 -3.81 7.47
N LEU A 228 -11.35 -4.65 6.45
CA LEU A 228 -12.40 -4.97 5.51
C LEU A 228 -12.73 -6.46 5.59
N ALA A 229 -13.99 -6.81 5.43
CA ALA A 229 -14.48 -8.18 5.58
C ALA A 229 -15.32 -8.61 4.37
N ARG A 230 -15.24 -9.88 4.00
CA ARG A 230 -16.07 -10.51 2.97
C ARG A 230 -16.44 -11.93 3.38
N HIS A 231 -17.71 -12.28 3.24
CA HIS A 231 -18.17 -13.65 3.49
C HIS A 231 -17.58 -14.64 2.47
N GLY A 232 -17.51 -15.91 2.86
CA GLY A 232 -17.06 -17.00 2.00
C GLY A 232 -18.20 -17.95 1.64
N LYS A 233 -17.87 -18.96 0.82
CA LYS A 233 -18.78 -20.07 0.57
C LYS A 233 -18.90 -20.92 1.83
N GLY A 234 -20.10 -21.02 2.40
CA GLY A 234 -20.35 -21.86 3.56
C GLY A 234 -19.94 -21.26 4.91
N ALA A 235 -19.42 -20.03 4.94
CA ALA A 235 -19.01 -19.34 6.16
C ALA A 235 -19.27 -17.82 6.08
N ARG A 236 -19.83 -17.26 7.15
CA ARG A 236 -20.01 -15.82 7.33
C ARG A 236 -18.89 -15.26 8.19
N LEU A 237 -18.53 -14.02 7.91
CA LEU A 237 -17.61 -13.21 8.67
C LEU A 237 -18.36 -11.95 9.09
N GLU A 238 -18.89 -11.95 10.30
CA GLU A 238 -19.75 -10.88 10.80
C GLU A 238 -18.94 -9.92 11.68
N PRO A 239 -18.91 -8.60 11.37
CA PRO A 239 -18.33 -7.59 12.24
C PRO A 239 -18.99 -7.56 13.61
N HIS A 240 -18.21 -7.67 14.69
CA HIS A 240 -18.72 -7.55 16.06
C HIS A 240 -18.28 -6.24 16.72
N SER A 241 -17.01 -5.90 16.64
CA SER A 241 -16.49 -4.63 17.15
C SER A 241 -15.32 -4.12 16.32
N VAL A 242 -15.12 -2.81 16.32
CA VAL A 242 -13.93 -2.17 15.76
C VAL A 242 -13.63 -0.91 16.53
N ARG A 243 -12.35 -0.68 16.83
CA ARG A 243 -11.88 0.51 17.53
C ARG A 243 -10.46 0.85 17.12
N ARG A 244 -10.13 2.13 17.21
CA ARG A 244 -8.76 2.62 17.20
C ARG A 244 -7.98 2.03 18.38
N ALA A 245 -6.71 1.78 18.11
CA ALA A 245 -5.74 1.24 19.04
C ALA A 245 -4.34 1.76 18.69
N PHE A 246 -3.37 1.48 19.55
CA PHE A 246 -1.96 1.86 19.36
C PHE A 246 -1.74 3.39 19.26
N ASP A 247 -2.69 4.17 19.78
CA ASP A 247 -2.64 5.64 19.87
C ASP A 247 -2.19 6.13 21.26
N ASP A 248 -1.61 5.23 22.06
CA ASP A 248 -1.08 5.52 23.39
C ASP A 248 -0.03 6.64 23.35
N GLU A 249 -0.13 7.59 24.29
CA GLU A 249 0.88 8.62 24.52
C GLU A 249 2.05 8.03 25.31
N LEU A 250 3.23 8.07 24.70
CA LEU A 250 4.47 7.51 25.22
C LEU A 250 5.51 8.62 25.41
N VAL A 251 6.59 8.29 26.12
CA VAL A 251 7.74 9.19 26.28
C VAL A 251 9.02 8.44 25.94
N PHE A 252 9.79 8.97 24.99
CA PHE A 252 11.07 8.41 24.57
C PHE A 252 12.18 9.42 24.82
N GLY A 253 13.05 9.15 25.80
CA GLY A 253 14.16 10.05 26.12
C GLY A 253 13.72 11.44 26.56
N GLY A 254 12.55 11.56 27.20
CA GLY A 254 11.97 12.84 27.63
C GLY A 254 11.12 13.56 26.58
N GLU A 255 11.04 13.04 25.36
CA GLU A 255 10.20 13.58 24.29
C GLU A 255 8.86 12.83 24.18
N PRO A 256 7.72 13.53 23.98
CA PRO A 256 6.44 12.89 23.69
C PRO A 256 6.51 12.05 22.41
N GLY A 257 5.89 10.88 22.45
CA GLY A 257 5.86 9.92 21.35
C GLY A 257 4.61 9.05 21.38
N SER A 258 4.52 8.14 20.43
CA SER A 258 3.47 7.13 20.28
C SER A 258 4.08 5.88 19.62
N TYR A 259 3.33 4.79 19.46
CA TYR A 259 3.84 3.61 18.76
C TYR A 259 4.14 3.88 17.28
N SER A 260 3.35 4.74 16.63
CA SER A 260 3.53 5.17 15.25
C SER A 260 2.93 6.56 15.02
N ASP A 261 3.21 7.14 13.85
CA ASP A 261 2.54 8.35 13.39
C ASP A 261 1.09 8.06 12.92
N HIS A 262 0.77 6.78 12.75
CA HIS A 262 -0.58 6.22 12.67
C HIS A 262 -1.01 5.61 14.01
N ALA A 263 -2.29 5.69 14.29
CA ALA A 263 -3.01 4.78 15.16
C ALA A 263 -3.47 3.56 14.34
N GLY A 264 -3.48 2.39 14.95
CA GLY A 264 -3.99 1.18 14.31
C GLY A 264 -5.45 0.93 14.64
N LEU A 265 -5.95 -0.21 14.18
CA LEU A 265 -7.29 -0.70 14.48
C LEU A 265 -7.21 -2.08 15.14
N ILE A 266 -8.11 -2.34 16.09
CA ILE A 266 -8.41 -3.69 16.60
C ILE A 266 -9.89 -3.96 16.29
N CYS A 267 -10.15 -5.14 15.73
CA CYS A 267 -11.47 -5.58 15.32
C CYS A 267 -11.72 -7.01 15.79
N ASP A 268 -12.92 -7.26 16.31
CA ASP A 268 -13.43 -8.60 16.58
C ASP A 268 -14.40 -8.99 15.47
N LEU A 269 -14.11 -10.11 14.80
CA LEU A 269 -14.94 -10.67 13.73
C LEU A 269 -15.45 -12.05 14.14
N HIS A 270 -16.74 -12.30 14.01
CA HIS A 270 -17.33 -13.61 14.27
C HIS A 270 -17.31 -14.44 12.99
N VAL A 271 -16.65 -15.60 13.05
CA VAL A 271 -16.63 -16.57 11.95
C VAL A 271 -17.62 -17.69 12.27
N GLU A 272 -18.59 -17.85 11.39
CA GLU A 272 -19.71 -18.77 11.59
C GLU A 272 -19.91 -19.64 10.35
N SER A 273 -20.01 -20.96 10.55
CA SER A 273 -20.43 -21.86 9.46
C SER A 273 -21.88 -21.56 9.07
N SER A 274 -22.11 -21.28 7.79
CA SER A 274 -23.42 -20.93 7.25
C SER A 274 -23.57 -21.53 5.86
N PRO A 275 -24.32 -22.64 5.68
CA PRO A 275 -24.53 -23.27 4.38
C PRO A 275 -25.12 -22.35 3.30
N GLU A 276 -25.85 -21.31 3.74
CA GLU A 276 -26.47 -20.32 2.87
C GLU A 276 -25.50 -19.23 2.40
N ALA A 277 -24.37 -19.05 3.11
CA ALA A 277 -23.40 -18.02 2.77
C ALA A 277 -22.81 -18.27 1.39
N GLN A 278 -23.02 -17.28 0.52
CA GLN A 278 -22.49 -17.29 -0.83
C GLN A 278 -21.15 -16.56 -0.86
N PRO A 279 -20.20 -17.05 -1.67
CA PRO A 279 -18.98 -16.31 -1.93
C PRO A 279 -19.28 -15.07 -2.77
N TRP A 280 -18.27 -14.21 -2.93
CA TRP A 280 -18.28 -13.09 -3.86
C TRP A 280 -18.84 -13.46 -5.24
N ALA A 281 -19.80 -12.66 -5.71
CA ALA A 281 -20.57 -12.93 -6.93
C ALA A 281 -19.94 -12.33 -8.21
N GLY A 282 -18.79 -11.68 -8.09
CA GLY A 282 -18.12 -10.93 -9.16
C GLY A 282 -18.12 -9.43 -8.91
N ALA A 283 -17.33 -8.71 -9.70
CA ALA A 283 -17.13 -7.28 -9.59
C ALA A 283 -18.40 -6.51 -9.98
N ASP A 284 -18.61 -5.35 -9.38
CA ASP A 284 -19.63 -4.40 -9.78
C ASP A 284 -19.25 -3.75 -11.13
N PRO A 285 -20.12 -3.83 -12.17
CA PRO A 285 -19.88 -3.17 -13.45
C PRO A 285 -19.62 -1.66 -13.36
N GLU A 286 -20.24 -0.94 -12.43
CA GLU A 286 -19.99 0.50 -12.25
C GLU A 286 -18.58 0.73 -11.70
N ALA A 287 -18.18 -0.04 -10.69
CA ALA A 287 -16.83 0.02 -10.12
C ALA A 287 -15.76 -0.35 -11.16
N ALA A 288 -16.02 -1.36 -12.00
CA ALA A 288 -15.15 -1.73 -13.11
C ALA A 288 -15.04 -0.60 -14.15
N GLY A 289 -16.14 0.11 -14.43
CA GLY A 289 -16.12 1.30 -15.29
C GLY A 289 -15.29 2.45 -14.72
N LEU A 290 -15.42 2.74 -13.42
CA LEU A 290 -14.59 3.73 -12.72
C LEU A 290 -13.11 3.34 -12.76
N ALA A 291 -12.81 2.06 -12.50
CA ALA A 291 -11.45 1.55 -12.57
C ALA A 291 -10.83 1.72 -13.96
N ALA A 292 -11.57 1.38 -15.02
CA ALA A 292 -11.13 1.54 -16.39
C ALA A 292 -10.84 3.02 -16.74
N ALA A 293 -11.70 3.95 -16.31
CA ALA A 293 -11.49 5.39 -16.51
C ALA A 293 -10.22 5.89 -15.81
N ALA A 294 -9.99 5.45 -14.57
CA ALA A 294 -8.79 5.81 -13.80
C ALA A 294 -7.50 5.24 -14.42
N LEU A 295 -7.53 4.03 -14.99
CA LEU A 295 -6.40 3.47 -15.73
C LEU A 295 -6.07 4.30 -16.97
N LEU A 296 -7.08 4.70 -17.75
CA LEU A 296 -6.88 5.55 -18.94
C LEU A 296 -6.25 6.89 -18.56
N TYR A 297 -6.72 7.50 -17.46
CA TYR A 297 -6.12 8.71 -16.92
C TYR A 297 -4.65 8.50 -16.52
N GLY A 298 -4.33 7.42 -15.82
CA GLY A 298 -2.97 7.08 -15.43
C GLY A 298 -2.03 6.85 -16.64
N GLU A 299 -2.53 6.13 -17.64
CA GLU A 299 -1.83 5.83 -18.89
C GLU A 299 -1.49 7.12 -19.67
N GLU A 300 -2.46 8.03 -19.80
CA GLU A 300 -2.26 9.35 -20.41
C GLU A 300 -1.18 10.16 -19.67
N ARG A 301 -1.23 10.20 -18.33
CA ARG A 301 -0.22 10.87 -17.51
C ARG A 301 1.17 10.25 -17.67
N GLY A 302 1.26 8.94 -17.79
CA GLY A 302 2.51 8.24 -18.10
C GLY A 302 3.06 8.63 -19.48
N ARG A 303 2.19 8.76 -20.49
CA ARG A 303 2.59 9.20 -21.85
C ARG A 303 3.08 10.64 -21.85
N GLU A 304 2.39 11.52 -21.14
CA GLU A 304 2.80 12.92 -20.96
C GLU A 304 4.19 13.01 -20.30
N ARG A 305 4.39 12.30 -19.18
CA ARG A 305 5.71 12.23 -18.51
C ARG A 305 6.79 11.74 -19.44
N ARG A 306 6.56 10.63 -20.14
CA ARG A 306 7.52 10.07 -21.09
C ARG A 306 7.85 11.05 -22.22
N SER A 307 6.84 11.75 -22.75
CA SER A 307 7.02 12.78 -23.78
C SER A 307 7.88 13.94 -23.28
N GLN A 308 7.63 14.41 -22.06
CA GLN A 308 8.43 15.46 -21.41
C GLN A 308 9.89 15.02 -21.22
N GLN A 309 10.11 13.79 -20.75
CA GLN A 309 11.45 13.20 -20.57
C GLN A 309 12.20 13.08 -21.91
N LEU A 310 11.53 12.66 -23.00
CA LEU A 310 12.12 12.65 -24.34
C LEU A 310 12.46 14.06 -24.83
N GLY A 311 11.59 15.04 -24.58
CA GLY A 311 11.86 16.45 -24.89
C GLY A 311 13.11 16.98 -24.18
N LEU A 312 13.25 16.68 -22.89
CA LEU A 312 14.45 17.03 -22.10
C LEU A 312 15.71 16.33 -22.62
N ALA A 313 15.59 15.06 -23.02
CA ALA A 313 16.70 14.32 -23.63
C ALA A 313 17.22 15.00 -24.91
N VAL A 314 16.30 15.36 -25.81
CA VAL A 314 16.63 16.06 -27.07
C VAL A 314 17.22 17.44 -26.79
N ALA A 315 16.61 18.22 -25.88
CA ALA A 315 17.09 19.55 -25.52
C ALA A 315 18.50 19.50 -24.90
N GLY A 316 18.77 18.53 -24.01
CA GLY A 316 20.09 18.32 -23.41
C GLY A 316 21.16 18.00 -24.46
N ALA A 317 20.84 17.13 -25.42
CA ALA A 317 21.74 16.78 -26.52
C ALA A 317 22.05 17.98 -27.44
N LEU A 318 21.02 18.72 -27.86
CA LEU A 318 21.19 19.91 -28.72
C LEU A 318 21.94 21.03 -28.00
N GLY A 319 21.63 21.29 -26.73
CA GLY A 319 22.30 22.30 -25.91
C GLY A 319 23.78 21.98 -25.68
N SER A 320 24.09 20.71 -25.38
CA SER A 320 25.48 20.24 -25.27
C SER A 320 26.26 20.44 -26.58
N ALA A 321 25.68 20.03 -27.72
CA ALA A 321 26.30 20.21 -29.03
C ALA A 321 26.56 21.69 -29.37
N ALA A 322 25.61 22.58 -29.11
CA ALA A 322 25.75 24.02 -29.34
C ALA A 322 26.87 24.66 -28.50
N LEU A 323 27.02 24.26 -27.23
CA LEU A 323 28.10 24.73 -26.35
C LEU A 323 29.48 24.25 -26.82
N VAL A 324 29.58 23.01 -27.30
CA VAL A 324 30.83 22.47 -27.86
C VAL A 324 31.25 23.27 -29.10
N LEU A 325 30.30 23.54 -30.00
CA LEU A 325 30.55 24.30 -31.24
C LEU A 325 30.92 25.76 -30.97
N SER A 326 30.29 26.42 -30.00
CA SER A 326 30.53 27.83 -29.66
C SER A 326 31.83 28.07 -28.88
N SER A 327 32.36 27.08 -28.16
CA SER A 327 33.63 27.18 -27.40
C SER A 327 34.90 27.35 -28.25
N ARG A 328 34.76 27.41 -29.58
CA ARG A 328 35.86 27.50 -30.56
C ARG A 328 36.45 28.92 -30.70
N THR A 329 35.81 29.97 -30.19
CA THR A 329 36.26 31.39 -30.27
C THR A 329 36.77 31.96 -28.92
N THR A 330 37.65 32.95 -28.95
CA THR A 330 38.72 33.25 -27.96
C THR A 330 38.36 33.92 -26.60
N ARG A 331 38.57 33.20 -25.47
CA ARG A 331 39.16 33.61 -24.16
C ARG A 331 39.42 32.32 -23.34
N ARG A 332 40.44 31.58 -23.80
CA ARG A 332 40.32 30.17 -24.24
C ARG A 332 40.41 29.04 -23.21
N ARG A 333 40.63 29.27 -21.91
CA ARG A 333 40.76 28.14 -20.93
C ARG A 333 39.63 28.11 -19.91
N PHE A 334 39.37 29.20 -19.20
CA PHE A 334 38.29 29.27 -18.22
C PHE A 334 36.91 29.10 -18.87
N LEU A 335 36.64 29.82 -19.96
CA LEU A 335 35.38 29.65 -20.71
C LEU A 335 35.25 28.26 -21.35
N ARG A 336 36.34 27.63 -21.79
CA ARG A 336 36.29 26.25 -22.29
C ARG A 336 36.04 25.24 -21.17
N GLY A 337 36.61 25.45 -19.99
CA GLY A 337 36.33 24.62 -18.81
C GLY A 337 34.87 24.77 -18.36
N ALA A 338 34.36 25.99 -18.29
CA ALA A 338 32.97 26.28 -17.93
C ALA A 338 31.99 25.74 -18.99
N CYS A 339 32.16 26.07 -20.28
CA CYS A 339 31.30 25.55 -21.34
C CYS A 339 31.39 24.02 -21.46
N GLY A 340 32.57 23.43 -21.28
CA GLY A 340 32.75 21.98 -21.26
C GLY A 340 32.02 21.32 -20.10
N LEU A 341 32.12 21.89 -18.90
CA LEU A 341 31.39 21.42 -17.72
C LEU A 341 29.87 21.56 -17.92
N THR A 342 29.39 22.71 -18.41
CA THR A 342 27.96 22.90 -18.71
C THR A 342 27.48 21.94 -19.81
N ALA A 343 28.26 21.74 -20.87
CA ALA A 343 27.92 20.78 -21.93
C ALA A 343 27.87 19.35 -21.40
N ALA A 344 28.78 18.97 -20.49
CA ALA A 344 28.79 17.66 -19.84
C ALA A 344 27.58 17.49 -18.91
N LEU A 345 27.21 18.52 -18.15
CA LEU A 345 26.01 18.52 -17.31
C LEU A 345 24.73 18.39 -18.15
N LEU A 346 24.59 19.17 -19.22
CA LEU A 346 23.45 19.07 -20.14
C LEU A 346 23.37 17.70 -20.82
N ALA A 347 24.51 17.14 -21.24
CA ALA A 347 24.56 15.79 -21.81
C ALA A 347 24.17 14.72 -20.77
N SER A 348 24.62 14.86 -19.52
CA SER A 348 24.30 13.93 -18.44
C SER A 348 22.81 13.99 -18.07
N CYS A 349 22.25 15.18 -17.95
CA CYS A 349 20.81 15.37 -17.74
C CYS A 349 20.00 14.78 -18.91
N GLY A 350 20.41 15.07 -20.15
CA GLY A 350 19.73 14.55 -21.33
C GLY A 350 19.79 13.03 -21.43
N ALA A 351 20.93 12.41 -21.13
CA ALA A 351 21.08 10.96 -21.07
C ALA A 351 20.23 10.33 -19.95
N GLY A 352 20.21 10.95 -18.77
CA GLY A 352 19.34 10.54 -17.67
C GLY A 352 17.86 10.57 -18.06
N SER A 353 17.40 11.66 -18.68
CA SER A 353 16.02 11.77 -19.18
C SER A 353 15.70 10.76 -20.29
N ALA A 354 16.68 10.42 -21.15
CA ALA A 354 16.51 9.38 -22.16
C ALA A 354 16.26 8.01 -21.51
N VAL A 355 17.04 7.64 -20.49
CA VAL A 355 16.87 6.38 -19.74
C VAL A 355 15.52 6.35 -19.03
N LEU A 356 15.12 7.45 -18.38
CA LEU A 356 13.79 7.60 -17.79
C LEU A 356 12.68 7.30 -18.79
N ALA A 357 12.76 7.88 -19.99
CA ALA A 357 11.75 7.68 -21.02
C ALA A 357 11.76 6.29 -21.67
N SER A 358 12.95 5.75 -21.95
CA SER A 358 13.11 4.53 -22.75
C SER A 358 12.96 3.24 -21.96
N THR A 359 13.18 3.28 -20.65
CA THR A 359 13.11 2.12 -19.78
C THR A 359 11.89 2.23 -18.88
N PHE A 360 11.89 3.18 -17.97
CA PHE A 360 10.84 3.30 -16.95
C PHE A 360 9.52 3.77 -17.56
N GLY A 361 9.56 4.73 -18.48
CA GLY A 361 8.37 5.19 -19.20
C GLY A 361 7.76 4.12 -20.11
N SER A 362 8.53 3.15 -20.61
CA SER A 362 7.96 2.01 -21.34
C SER A 362 7.41 0.92 -20.43
N GLU A 363 8.11 0.63 -19.32
CA GLU A 363 7.66 -0.33 -18.32
C GLU A 363 6.33 0.11 -17.69
N GLU A 364 6.19 1.41 -17.38
CA GLU A 364 4.94 1.97 -16.87
C GLU A 364 3.77 1.73 -17.85
N GLN A 365 3.98 1.93 -19.16
CA GLN A 365 2.93 1.73 -20.16
C GLN A 365 2.56 0.25 -20.32
N ALA A 366 3.55 -0.65 -20.36
CA ALA A 366 3.32 -2.07 -20.38
C ALA A 366 2.55 -2.54 -19.14
N ALA A 367 2.87 -1.99 -17.96
CA ALA A 367 2.14 -2.28 -16.73
C ALA A 367 0.66 -1.86 -16.82
N TYR A 368 0.34 -0.68 -17.36
CA TYR A 368 -1.07 -0.30 -17.57
C TYR A 368 -1.81 -1.24 -18.54
N GLU A 369 -1.13 -1.72 -19.60
CA GLU A 369 -1.70 -2.69 -20.53
C GLU A 369 -2.03 -4.02 -19.84
N GLU A 370 -1.10 -4.55 -19.05
CA GLU A 370 -1.31 -5.78 -18.27
C GLU A 370 -2.44 -5.64 -17.25
N ILE A 371 -2.49 -4.51 -16.53
CA ILE A 371 -3.53 -4.25 -15.52
C ILE A 371 -4.91 -4.12 -16.15
N ARG A 372 -5.00 -3.53 -17.34
CA ARG A 372 -6.26 -3.46 -18.09
C ARG A 372 -6.73 -4.84 -18.55
N ALA A 373 -5.81 -5.71 -18.97
CA ALA A 373 -6.14 -7.10 -19.27
C ALA A 373 -6.66 -7.80 -18.01
N LEU A 374 -5.99 -7.61 -16.88
CA LEU A 374 -6.39 -8.18 -15.59
C LEU A 374 -7.80 -7.73 -15.16
N LEU A 375 -8.14 -6.46 -15.32
CA LEU A 375 -9.48 -5.94 -15.09
C LEU A 375 -10.52 -6.63 -15.98
N GLY A 376 -10.19 -6.89 -17.25
CA GLY A 376 -11.06 -7.58 -18.19
C GLY A 376 -11.27 -9.07 -17.90
N GLU A 377 -10.38 -9.69 -17.11
CA GLU A 377 -10.47 -11.09 -16.68
C GLU A 377 -11.27 -11.27 -15.38
N LEU A 378 -11.56 -10.19 -14.64
CA LEU A 378 -12.34 -10.29 -13.41
C LEU A 378 -13.76 -10.80 -13.69
N PRO A 379 -14.26 -11.77 -12.90
CA PRO A 379 -15.64 -12.22 -13.04
C PRO A 379 -16.58 -11.06 -12.70
N MET A 380 -17.59 -10.84 -13.53
CA MET A 380 -18.55 -9.75 -13.35
C MET A 380 -19.83 -10.21 -12.65
N ALA A 381 -20.34 -9.41 -11.73
CA ALA A 381 -21.65 -9.62 -11.14
C ALA A 381 -22.73 -9.49 -12.24
N ARG A 382 -23.73 -10.38 -12.20
CA ARG A 382 -24.87 -10.27 -13.13
C ARG A 382 -25.66 -9.02 -12.77
N SER A 383 -25.85 -8.12 -13.74
CA SER A 383 -26.71 -6.94 -13.57
C SER A 383 -28.13 -7.40 -13.23
N THR A 384 -28.53 -7.24 -11.97
CA THR A 384 -29.93 -7.28 -11.57
C THR A 384 -30.58 -6.00 -12.06
N ARG A 385 -30.88 -5.92 -13.36
CA ARG A 385 -31.90 -4.97 -13.81
C ARG A 385 -33.21 -5.45 -13.20
N LEU A 386 -33.63 -4.81 -12.12
CA LEU A 386 -35.01 -4.83 -11.68
C LEU A 386 -35.84 -4.36 -12.87
N GLY A 387 -36.67 -5.26 -13.40
CA GLY A 387 -37.59 -4.99 -14.50
C GLY A 387 -38.78 -4.16 -14.06
#